data_AF-A0A285K7H4-F1
#
_entry.id   AF-A0A285K7H4-F1
#
_cell.length_a   1.000
_cell.length_b   1.000
_cell.length_c   1.000
_cell.angle_alpha   90.00
_cell.angle_beta   90.00
_cell.angle_gamma   90.00
#
_symmetry.space_group_name_H-M   'P 1'
#
loop_
_entity.id
_entity.type
_entity.pdbx_description
1 polymer ?
#
loop_
_entity_poly.entity_id
_entity_poly.type
_entity_poly.pdbx_seq_one_letter_code
_entity_poly.pdbx_strand_id
1 'polypeptide(L)'
;MYALYAWGNFINEAELDRLPAWIDPAVLSGERAVVDDNLTIADEGPLLVDGAGTLFEVDGELVEGRALAGRDLSGSRWRVARIRVATDGTREDALRITDEIEEVGDIDVDTEPENDPLLAGQAVTVWADEHGQWDLALVKL
;
A
#
# COMPACT_ATOMS: atom_id res chain seq x y z
N MET A 1 -14.61 -0.76 -8.80
CA MET A 1 -13.21 -0.59 -9.26
C MET A 1 -12.33 -1.51 -8.41
N TYR A 2 -11.09 -1.80 -8.78
CA TYR A 2 -10.18 -2.59 -7.93
C TYR A 2 -9.03 -1.72 -7.42
N ALA A 3 -8.50 -2.06 -6.25
CA ALA A 3 -7.29 -1.48 -5.69
C ALA A 3 -6.46 -2.58 -5.04
N LEU A 4 -5.15 -2.55 -5.26
CA LEU A 4 -4.20 -3.41 -4.57
C LEU A 4 -3.56 -2.60 -3.43
N TYR A 5 -3.67 -3.13 -2.21
CA TYR A 5 -2.99 -2.59 -1.05
C TYR A 5 -1.86 -3.54 -0.63
N ALA A 6 -0.76 -2.96 -0.16
CA ALA A 6 0.40 -3.71 0.35
C ALA A 6 0.83 -3.15 1.71
N TRP A 7 1.27 -4.01 2.61
CA TRP A 7 1.83 -3.65 3.91
C TRP A 7 2.73 -4.77 4.45
N GLY A 8 3.30 -4.57 5.63
CA GLY A 8 4.11 -5.59 6.29
C GLY A 8 5.17 -4.92 7.16
N ASN A 9 5.99 -5.75 7.79
CA ASN A 9 7.01 -5.25 8.71
C ASN A 9 8.20 -4.63 7.97
N PHE A 10 8.46 -5.02 6.71
CA PHE A 10 9.58 -4.51 5.92
C PHE A 10 9.61 -2.97 5.85
N ILE A 11 8.47 -2.34 5.54
CA ILE A 11 8.37 -0.89 5.37
C ILE A 11 8.74 -0.16 6.68
N ASN A 12 8.38 -0.75 7.83
CA ASN A 12 8.69 -0.20 9.13
C ASN A 12 10.15 -0.45 9.54
N GLU A 13 10.66 -1.66 9.31
CA GLU A 13 12.04 -2.06 9.63
C GLU A 13 13.08 -1.31 8.81
N ALA A 14 12.76 -1.04 7.54
CA ALA A 14 13.57 -0.22 6.65
C ALA A 14 13.35 1.30 6.83
N GLU A 15 12.51 1.71 7.79
CA GLU A 15 12.12 3.11 8.07
C GLU A 15 11.57 3.87 6.84
N LEU A 16 11.06 3.13 5.86
CA LEU A 16 10.43 3.68 4.66
C LEU A 16 9.07 4.30 4.99
N ASP A 17 8.42 3.89 6.09
CA ASP A 17 7.08 4.33 6.52
C ASP A 17 6.99 5.81 6.93
N ARG A 18 8.11 6.54 7.01
CA ARG A 18 8.17 7.94 7.45
C ARG A 18 8.95 8.87 6.53
N LEU A 19 9.31 8.41 5.34
CA LEU A 19 10.04 9.24 4.39
C LEU A 19 9.27 10.53 4.05
N PRO A 20 9.90 11.71 4.05
CA PRO A 20 9.22 12.98 3.75
C PRO A 20 8.51 13.01 2.39
N ALA A 21 8.97 12.18 1.44
CA ALA A 21 8.37 12.05 0.11
C ALA A 21 6.88 11.65 0.15
N TRP A 22 6.45 10.92 1.18
CA TRP A 22 5.06 10.50 1.34
C TRP A 22 4.08 11.64 1.52
N ILE A 23 4.52 12.73 2.16
CA ILE A 23 3.68 13.89 2.48
C ILE A 23 3.88 15.05 1.51
N ASP A 24 4.59 14.81 0.39
CA ASP A 24 4.71 15.80 -0.67
C ASP A 24 3.31 16.14 -1.23
N PRO A 25 2.96 17.43 -1.38
CA PRO A 25 1.65 17.83 -1.88
C PRO A 25 1.26 17.21 -3.23
N ALA A 26 2.21 17.00 -4.16
CA ALA A 26 1.95 16.39 -5.46
C ALA A 26 1.68 14.88 -5.34
N VAL A 27 2.22 14.24 -4.30
CA VAL A 27 1.97 12.82 -3.99
C VAL A 27 0.59 12.67 -3.37
N LEU A 28 0.27 13.49 -2.36
CA LEU A 28 -1.01 13.44 -1.66
C LEU A 28 -2.19 13.85 -2.56
N SER A 29 -1.95 14.69 -3.58
CA SER A 29 -2.98 15.06 -4.57
C SER A 29 -3.19 14.02 -5.67
N GLY A 30 -2.26 13.05 -5.80
CA GLY A 30 -2.26 12.07 -6.88
C GLY A 30 -1.69 12.61 -8.20
N GLU A 31 -1.07 13.79 -8.21
CA GLU A 31 -0.35 14.34 -9.37
C GLU A 31 0.91 13.51 -9.68
N ARG A 32 1.52 12.90 -8.66
CA ARG A 32 2.75 12.12 -8.78
C ARG A 32 2.67 10.84 -7.95
N ALA A 33 3.15 9.73 -8.51
CA ALA A 33 3.37 8.50 -7.76
C ALA A 33 4.57 8.63 -6.80
N VAL A 34 4.58 7.83 -5.72
CA VAL A 34 5.80 7.61 -4.94
C VAL A 34 6.63 6.53 -5.64
N VAL A 35 7.93 6.78 -5.74
CA VAL A 35 8.92 5.86 -6.28
C VAL A 35 10.16 5.95 -5.39
N ASP A 36 10.59 4.81 -4.84
CA ASP A 36 11.81 4.69 -4.04
C ASP A 36 12.49 3.37 -4.40
N ASP A 37 13.79 3.40 -4.68
CA ASP A 37 14.55 2.22 -5.11
C ASP A 37 14.59 1.10 -4.05
N ASN A 38 14.30 1.41 -2.79
CA ASN A 38 14.23 0.44 -1.70
C ASN A 38 12.81 -0.09 -1.46
N LEU A 39 11.80 0.49 -2.12
CA LEU A 39 10.42 0.05 -2.01
C LEU A 39 10.13 -0.96 -3.11
N THR A 40 10.58 -2.19 -2.93
CA THR A 40 10.44 -3.28 -3.90
C THR A 40 9.65 -4.42 -3.28
N ILE A 41 8.71 -4.98 -4.04
CA ILE A 41 7.96 -6.18 -3.65
C ILE A 41 8.52 -7.42 -4.39
N ALA A 42 8.89 -7.25 -5.65
CA ALA A 42 9.57 -8.24 -6.48
C ALA A 42 10.88 -7.65 -7.03
N ASP A 43 11.67 -8.48 -7.73
CA ASP A 43 12.98 -8.09 -8.27
C ASP A 43 12.88 -7.04 -9.41
N GLU A 44 11.70 -6.84 -10.02
CA GLU A 44 11.47 -5.91 -11.12
C GLU A 44 11.24 -4.46 -10.66
N GLY A 45 12.26 -3.88 -10.03
CA GLY A 45 12.35 -2.45 -9.79
C GLY A 45 11.39 -1.89 -8.72
N PRO A 46 11.36 -0.56 -8.57
CA PRO A 46 10.61 0.08 -7.49
C PRO A 46 9.10 -0.01 -7.72
N LEU A 47 8.39 -0.31 -6.64
CA LEU A 47 6.94 -0.30 -6.58
C LEU A 47 6.43 1.12 -6.84
N LEU A 48 5.57 1.26 -7.85
CA LEU A 48 4.84 2.51 -8.08
C LEU A 48 3.66 2.60 -7.11
N VAL A 49 3.57 3.72 -6.40
CA VAL A 49 2.56 3.89 -5.34
C VAL A 49 1.65 5.09 -5.60
N ASP A 50 0.35 4.87 -5.47
CA ASP A 50 -0.67 5.92 -5.40
C ASP A 50 -0.67 6.53 -3.98
N GLY A 51 0.03 7.65 -3.82
CA GLY A 51 0.11 8.36 -2.56
C GLY A 51 -1.24 8.92 -2.10
N ALA A 52 -2.12 9.31 -3.02
CA ALA A 52 -3.43 9.86 -2.68
C ALA A 52 -4.37 8.80 -2.08
N GLY A 53 -4.28 7.56 -2.55
CA GLY A 53 -5.07 6.43 -2.03
C GLY A 53 -4.39 5.58 -0.95
N THR A 54 -3.12 5.87 -0.63
CA THR A 54 -2.37 5.23 0.47
C THR A 54 -2.97 5.61 1.82
N LEU A 55 -3.01 4.65 2.75
CA LEU A 55 -3.52 4.88 4.12
C LEU A 55 -2.37 5.16 5.07
N PHE A 56 -2.54 6.21 5.86
CA PHE A 56 -1.61 6.67 6.88
C PHE A 56 -2.20 6.43 8.26
N GLU A 57 -1.37 6.04 9.22
CA GLU A 57 -1.72 6.18 10.63
C GLU A 57 -1.26 7.58 11.08
N VAL A 58 -2.19 8.42 11.53
CA VAL A 58 -1.94 9.77 12.04
C VAL A 58 -2.54 9.87 13.43
N ASP A 59 -1.70 10.00 14.45
CA ASP A 59 -2.11 10.08 15.87
C ASP A 59 -3.04 8.93 16.31
N GLY A 60 -2.89 7.75 15.70
CA GLY A 60 -3.67 6.53 15.98
C GLY A 60 -4.90 6.35 15.10
N GLU A 61 -5.20 7.27 14.19
CA GLU A 61 -6.31 7.16 13.23
C GLU A 61 -5.80 6.82 11.83
N LEU A 62 -6.54 5.96 11.12
CA LEU A 62 -6.27 5.68 9.71
C LEU A 62 -6.88 6.78 8.83
N VAL A 63 -6.05 7.39 8.00
CA VAL A 63 -6.41 8.52 7.13
C VAL A 63 -5.88 8.27 5.72
N GLU A 64 -6.71 8.47 4.70
CA GLU A 64 -6.29 8.38 3.30
C GLU A 64 -5.41 9.59 2.93
N GLY A 65 -4.37 9.37 2.11
CA GLY A 65 -3.39 10.39 1.74
C GLY A 65 -4.02 11.66 1.17
N ARG A 66 -5.05 11.54 0.32
CA ARG A 66 -5.79 12.69 -0.23
C ARG A 66 -6.34 13.64 0.84
N ALA A 67 -6.70 13.11 2.00
CA ALA A 67 -7.25 13.89 3.11
C ALA A 67 -6.16 14.61 3.91
N LEU A 68 -4.89 14.27 3.69
CA LEU A 68 -3.73 14.95 4.28
C LEU A 68 -3.23 16.11 3.41
N ALA A 69 -3.66 16.22 2.16
CA ALA A 69 -3.24 17.29 1.25
C ALA A 69 -3.55 18.67 1.85
N GLY A 70 -2.51 19.48 2.09
CA GLY A 70 -2.62 20.81 2.70
C GLY A 70 -2.85 20.83 4.21
N ARG A 71 -2.88 19.67 4.88
CA ARG A 71 -2.91 19.57 6.35
C ARG A 71 -1.52 19.85 6.92
N ASP A 72 -1.47 20.60 8.02
CA ASP A 72 -0.24 20.73 8.81
C ASP A 72 -0.03 19.47 9.66
N LEU A 73 1.07 18.77 9.41
CA LEU A 73 1.46 17.54 10.12
C LEU A 73 2.66 17.73 11.06
N SER A 74 3.17 18.96 11.21
CA SER A 74 4.41 19.24 11.96
C SER A 74 4.36 18.85 13.45
N GLY A 75 3.17 18.77 14.04
CA GLY A 75 2.94 18.33 15.42
C GLY A 75 2.35 16.93 15.58
N SER A 76 2.06 16.23 14.48
CA SER A 76 1.40 14.91 14.49
C SER A 76 2.42 13.80 14.35
N ARG A 77 2.16 12.66 15.01
CA ARG A 77 2.88 11.42 14.73
C ARG A 77 2.19 10.73 13.56
N TRP A 78 2.88 10.63 12.44
CA TRP A 78 2.36 9.94 11.26
C TRP A 78 3.32 8.86 10.75
N ARG A 79 2.76 7.89 10.04
CA ARG A 79 3.47 6.90 9.22
C ARG A 79 2.55 6.32 8.16
N VAL A 80 3.12 5.77 7.09
CA VAL A 80 2.37 4.91 6.16
C VAL A 80 1.95 3.63 6.88
N ALA A 81 0.68 3.29 6.78
CA ALA A 81 0.12 2.07 7.36
C ALA A 81 -0.17 1.01 6.30
N ARG A 82 -0.75 1.42 5.16
CA ARG A 82 -1.09 0.55 4.03
C ARG A 82 -0.82 1.30 2.73
N ILE A 83 0.11 0.81 1.93
CA ILE A 83 0.45 1.36 0.62
C ILE A 83 -0.66 1.00 -0.35
N ARG A 84 -1.12 1.95 -1.17
CA ARG A 84 -1.94 1.64 -2.33
C ARG A 84 -1.06 1.59 -3.57
N VAL A 85 -0.97 0.42 -4.20
CA VAL A 85 -0.16 0.24 -5.40
C VAL A 85 -0.82 0.98 -6.57
N ALA A 86 -0.01 1.69 -7.36
CA ALA A 86 -0.49 2.39 -8.54
C ALA A 86 -0.86 1.37 -9.62
N THR A 87 -2.16 1.20 -9.82
CA THR A 87 -2.76 0.31 -10.84
C THR A 87 -3.78 1.08 -11.66
N ASP A 88 -4.17 0.55 -12.83
CA ASP A 88 -5.21 1.15 -13.68
C ASP A 88 -6.65 0.99 -13.14
N GLY A 89 -6.79 0.34 -11.98
CA GLY A 89 -8.07 0.09 -11.31
C GLY A 89 -8.83 -1.13 -11.82
N THR A 90 -8.27 -1.89 -12.77
CA THR A 90 -8.76 -3.20 -13.19
C THR A 90 -8.23 -4.30 -12.27
N ARG A 91 -8.93 -5.44 -12.24
CA ARG A 91 -8.46 -6.62 -11.51
C ARG A 91 -7.20 -7.22 -12.17
N GLU A 92 -7.10 -7.16 -13.49
CA GLU A 92 -6.01 -7.77 -14.26
C GLU A 92 -4.67 -7.08 -13.97
N ASP A 93 -4.62 -5.75 -14.00
CA ASP A 93 -3.38 -5.02 -13.69
C ASP A 93 -2.97 -5.18 -12.21
N ALA A 94 -3.94 -5.30 -11.30
CA ALA A 94 -3.65 -5.59 -9.91
C ALA A 94 -3.06 -7.00 -9.71
N LEU A 95 -3.58 -8.01 -10.42
CA LEU A 95 -3.09 -9.38 -10.35
C LEU A 95 -1.70 -9.55 -10.97
N ARG A 96 -1.37 -8.78 -12.01
CA ARG A 96 -0.01 -8.78 -12.61
C ARG A 96 1.09 -8.59 -11.55
N ILE A 97 0.83 -7.75 -10.55
CA ILE A 97 1.81 -7.45 -9.48
C ILE A 97 1.88 -8.60 -8.47
N THR A 98 0.76 -9.30 -8.22
CA THR A 98 0.73 -10.42 -7.26
C THR A 98 1.29 -11.71 -7.84
N ASP A 99 1.17 -11.91 -9.16
CA ASP A 99 1.75 -13.07 -9.86
C ASP A 99 3.26 -13.16 -9.60
N GLU A 100 3.98 -12.03 -9.64
CA GLU A 100 5.41 -11.98 -9.33
C GLU A 100 5.71 -12.43 -7.89
N ILE A 101 4.84 -12.05 -6.95
CA ILE A 101 4.99 -12.36 -5.51
C ILE A 101 4.81 -13.85 -5.27
N GLU A 102 3.75 -14.43 -5.83
CA GLU A 102 3.48 -15.87 -5.78
C GLU A 102 4.61 -16.71 -6.39
N GLU A 103 5.37 -16.17 -7.35
CA GLU A 103 6.52 -16.86 -7.95
C GLU A 103 7.79 -16.84 -7.07
N VAL A 104 7.98 -15.81 -6.23
CA VAL A 104 9.21 -15.65 -5.43
C VAL A 104 9.11 -16.10 -3.97
N GLY A 105 7.91 -16.22 -3.40
CA GLY A 105 7.72 -16.41 -1.95
C GLY A 105 6.91 -17.63 -1.55
N ASP A 106 7.00 -17.98 -0.26
CA ASP A 106 6.07 -18.89 0.40
C ASP A 106 4.91 -18.04 0.93
N ILE A 107 3.87 -17.88 0.12
CA ILE A 107 2.75 -16.97 0.36
C ILE A 107 1.46 -17.75 0.46
N ASP A 108 0.70 -17.49 1.51
CA ASP A 108 -0.65 -18.00 1.67
C ASP A 108 -1.64 -17.10 0.91
N VAL A 109 -2.50 -17.72 0.11
CA VAL A 109 -3.47 -17.01 -0.75
C VAL A 109 -4.88 -17.38 -0.35
N ASP A 110 -5.63 -16.39 0.15
CA ASP A 110 -7.05 -16.51 0.43
C ASP A 110 -7.86 -15.76 -0.63
N THR A 111 -8.56 -16.51 -1.49
CA THR A 111 -9.39 -15.96 -2.58
C THR A 111 -10.84 -15.65 -2.16
N GLU A 112 -11.22 -15.98 -0.93
CA GLU A 112 -12.55 -15.69 -0.36
C GLU A 112 -12.43 -15.25 1.11
N PRO A 113 -11.71 -14.13 1.38
CA PRO A 113 -11.41 -13.72 2.75
C PRO A 113 -12.69 -13.36 3.51
N GLU A 114 -12.90 -14.02 4.64
CA GLU A 114 -14.06 -13.76 5.51
C GLU A 114 -13.94 -12.42 6.26
N ASN A 115 -12.71 -11.95 6.47
CA ASN A 115 -12.40 -10.70 7.17
C ASN A 115 -11.77 -9.71 6.19
N ASP A 116 -12.24 -8.47 6.22
CA ASP A 116 -11.61 -7.40 5.46
C ASP A 116 -10.46 -6.79 6.26
N PRO A 117 -9.19 -6.96 5.84
CA PRO A 117 -8.06 -6.33 6.52
C PRO A 117 -8.05 -4.81 6.36
N LEU A 118 -8.91 -4.24 5.51
CA LEU A 118 -8.92 -2.83 5.14
C LEU A 118 -10.29 -2.20 5.35
N LEU A 119 -10.33 -0.97 5.85
CA LEU A 119 -11.56 -0.18 5.95
C LEU A 119 -11.91 0.53 4.61
N ALA A 120 -11.25 0.15 3.51
CA ALA A 120 -11.27 0.86 2.25
C ALA A 120 -12.21 0.26 1.17
N GLY A 121 -12.80 -0.90 1.40
CA GLY A 121 -13.71 -1.54 0.44
C GLY A 121 -14.13 -2.95 0.88
N GLN A 122 -14.30 -3.86 -0.08
CA GLN A 122 -14.47 -5.30 0.16
C GLN A 122 -13.23 -6.06 -0.36
N ALA A 123 -12.47 -6.70 0.52
CA ALA A 123 -11.41 -7.61 0.16
C ALA A 123 -11.97 -8.80 -0.65
N VAL A 124 -11.33 -9.09 -1.78
CA VAL A 124 -11.68 -10.21 -2.66
C VAL A 124 -10.55 -11.24 -2.76
N THR A 125 -9.32 -10.86 -2.46
CA THR A 125 -8.18 -11.78 -2.38
C THR A 125 -7.14 -11.17 -1.44
N VAL A 126 -6.54 -12.00 -0.58
CA VAL A 126 -5.46 -11.61 0.34
C VAL A 126 -4.27 -12.54 0.12
N TRP A 127 -3.08 -11.96 0.14
CA TRP A 127 -1.79 -12.66 0.12
C TRP A 127 -1.09 -12.35 1.42
N ALA A 128 -0.63 -13.38 2.13
CA ALA A 128 0.10 -13.23 3.38
C ALA A 128 1.45 -13.94 3.28
N ASP A 129 2.53 -13.18 3.42
CA ASP A 129 3.88 -13.73 3.57
C ASP A 129 4.02 -14.38 4.95
N GLU A 130 4.54 -15.61 5.02
CA GLU A 130 4.69 -16.33 6.30
C GLU A 130 5.58 -15.57 7.32
N HIS A 131 6.47 -14.71 6.83
CA HIS A 131 7.36 -13.89 7.64
C HIS A 131 6.80 -12.48 7.93
N GLY A 132 5.62 -12.14 7.40
CA GLY A 132 4.97 -10.83 7.55
C GLY A 132 5.76 -9.68 6.92
N GLN A 133 6.64 -9.96 5.95
CA GLN A 133 7.41 -8.96 5.21
C GLN A 133 6.50 -8.16 4.29
N TRP A 134 5.65 -8.87 3.54
CA TRP A 134 4.69 -8.31 2.60
C TRP A 134 3.36 -9.07 2.65
N ASP A 135 2.33 -8.39 3.09
CA ASP A 135 0.93 -8.79 2.93
C ASP A 135 0.28 -7.88 1.89
N LEU A 136 -0.64 -8.45 1.11
CA LEU A 136 -1.40 -7.73 0.11
C LEU A 136 -2.88 -8.03 0.20
N ALA A 137 -3.71 -7.06 -0.18
CA ALA A 137 -5.13 -7.26 -0.37
C ALA A 137 -5.60 -6.59 -1.66
N LEU A 138 -6.26 -7.39 -2.49
CA LEU A 138 -7.05 -6.91 -3.61
C LEU A 138 -8.44 -6.56 -3.09
N VAL A 139 -8.80 -5.29 -3.22
CA VAL A 139 -10.04 -4.73 -2.72
C VAL A 139 -10.91 -4.29 -3.88
N LYS A 140 -12.19 -4.60 -3.80
CA LYS A 140 -13.23 -4.01 -4.64
C LYS A 140 -13.74 -2.73 -3.98
N LEU A 141 -13.51 -1.60 -4.66
CA LEU A 141 -14.03 -0.26 -4.32
C LEU A 141 -15.40 -0.04 -4.95
#